data_AF-A0A4Z0HHH1-F1
#
_entry.id   AF-A0A4Z0HHH1-F1
#
_cell.length_a   1.000
_cell.length_b   1.000
_cell.length_c   1.000
_cell.angle_alpha   90.00
_cell.angle_beta   90.00
_cell.angle_gamma   90.00
#
_symmetry.space_group_name_H-M   'P 1'
#
loop_
_entity.id
_entity.type
_entity.pdbx_description
1 polymer ?
#
loop_
_entity_poly.entity_id
_entity_poly.type
_entity_poly.pdbx_seq_one_letter_code
_entity_poly.pdbx_strand_id
1 'polypeptide(L)'
;MLGVTLTLAGCVSPDRVSTDPADTPKWDAGLSSSSTPPPIASPPTAADFVVGVVVTQQKCYGSAGCNYRYTINPQYISAKPLPDKTTVIFKVTGGDQDQVGNFTIDADGTATFDRETGISGPEGADLRASVTQVLPGR
;
A
#
# COMPACT_ATOMS: atom_id res chain seq x y z
N MET A 1 36.97 -53.65 0.36
CA MET A 1 38.20 -54.21 -0.23
C MET A 1 38.68 -53.28 -1.32
N LEU A 2 39.96 -52.85 -1.25
CA LEU A 2 40.86 -52.40 -2.34
C LEU A 2 40.27 -51.42 -3.40
N GLY A 3 40.81 -50.24 -3.68
CA GLY A 3 42.15 -49.68 -3.48
C GLY A 3 42.60 -49.00 -4.78
N VAL A 4 43.22 -47.80 -4.66
CA VAL A 4 44.34 -47.27 -5.49
C VAL A 4 43.94 -46.90 -6.96
N THR A 5 44.29 -45.77 -7.58
CA THR A 5 45.62 -45.14 -7.80
C THR A 5 45.47 -43.77 -8.48
N LEU A 6 46.36 -42.83 -8.13
CA LEU A 6 46.69 -41.61 -8.89
C LEU A 6 47.50 -41.95 -10.16
N THR A 7 47.29 -41.26 -11.28
CA THR A 7 48.34 -41.02 -12.28
C THR A 7 48.22 -39.63 -12.91
N LEU A 8 49.34 -38.90 -12.89
CA LEU A 8 49.60 -37.63 -13.57
C LEU A 8 50.27 -37.93 -14.93
N ALA A 9 49.74 -37.37 -16.01
CA ALA A 9 50.41 -37.15 -17.31
C ALA A 9 49.40 -36.39 -18.18
N GLY A 10 49.69 -35.39 -18.99
CA GLY A 10 50.91 -34.74 -19.45
C GLY A 10 50.42 -33.72 -20.48
N CYS A 11 51.10 -32.59 -20.61
CA CYS A 11 50.73 -31.49 -21.49
C CYS A 11 50.85 -31.86 -22.99
N VAL A 12 50.30 -30.94 -23.80
CA VAL A 12 50.69 -30.57 -25.18
C VAL A 12 49.73 -31.04 -26.28
N SER A 13 48.89 -30.07 -26.68
CA SER A 13 48.20 -29.97 -27.97
C SER A 13 49.14 -30.11 -29.17
N PRO A 14 48.60 -30.55 -30.31
CA PRO A 14 48.97 -29.95 -31.57
C PRO A 14 47.74 -29.32 -32.22
N ASP A 15 47.88 -28.02 -32.46
CA ASP A 15 47.20 -27.25 -33.49
C ASP A 15 46.82 -28.06 -34.72
N ARG A 16 45.57 -27.92 -35.14
CA ARG A 16 45.30 -27.65 -36.55
C ARG A 16 44.36 -26.46 -36.68
N VAL A 17 44.97 -25.37 -37.12
CA VAL A 17 44.38 -24.15 -37.64
C VAL A 17 43.30 -24.50 -38.67
N SER A 18 42.16 -23.82 -38.60
CA SER A 18 41.39 -23.52 -39.80
C SER A 18 40.55 -22.27 -39.55
N THR A 19 41.05 -21.17 -40.15
CA THR A 19 40.27 -20.10 -40.78
C THR A 19 39.27 -19.35 -39.90
N ASP A 20 39.76 -18.24 -39.34
CA ASP A 20 38.96 -17.05 -39.05
C ASP A 20 38.39 -16.49 -40.39
N PRO A 21 37.12 -16.05 -40.40
CA PRO A 21 36.96 -14.60 -40.52
C PRO A 21 35.82 -14.07 -39.65
N ALA A 22 36.19 -13.27 -38.66
CA ALA A 22 35.49 -12.10 -38.19
C ALA A 22 34.00 -12.30 -37.85
N ASP A 23 33.70 -13.17 -36.89
CA ASP A 23 32.49 -13.03 -36.09
C ASP A 23 32.73 -11.93 -35.02
N THR A 24 32.56 -10.68 -35.44
CA THR A 24 32.24 -9.62 -34.49
C THR A 24 31.07 -10.09 -33.64
N PRO A 25 31.14 -10.08 -32.29
CA PRO A 25 29.95 -10.24 -31.49
C PRO A 25 29.09 -9.01 -31.78
N LYS A 26 28.09 -9.19 -32.64
CA LYS A 26 27.02 -8.22 -32.83
C LYS A 26 26.19 -8.30 -31.56
N TRP A 27 26.58 -7.52 -30.56
CA TRP A 27 25.71 -7.16 -29.46
C TRP A 27 24.51 -6.48 -30.10
N ASP A 28 23.41 -7.23 -30.20
CA ASP A 28 22.17 -6.70 -30.76
C ASP A 28 21.85 -5.37 -30.09
N ALA A 29 21.67 -4.39 -30.95
CA ALA A 29 21.39 -3.01 -30.60
C ALA A 29 20.28 -2.99 -29.57
N GLY A 30 20.56 -2.28 -28.47
CA GLY A 30 19.74 -2.23 -27.29
C GLY A 30 18.26 -2.07 -27.58
N LEU A 31 17.48 -3.00 -27.04
CA LEU A 31 16.20 -2.66 -26.45
C LEU A 31 16.50 -1.57 -25.43
N SER A 32 16.36 -0.31 -25.87
CA SER A 32 16.24 0.82 -24.97
C SER A 32 14.99 0.56 -24.16
N SER A 33 15.14 -0.14 -23.03
CA SER A 33 14.15 -0.15 -21.96
C SER A 33 14.01 1.28 -21.51
N SER A 34 13.14 2.03 -22.20
CA SER A 34 12.66 3.32 -21.74
C SER A 34 11.82 3.02 -20.51
N SER A 35 12.50 2.85 -19.37
CA SER A 35 11.88 2.95 -18.05
C SER A 35 11.51 4.42 -17.92
N THR A 36 10.31 4.77 -18.41
CA THR A 36 9.68 6.01 -17.99
C THR A 36 9.50 5.85 -16.49
N PRO A 37 10.19 6.63 -15.64
CA PRO A 37 9.96 6.56 -14.21
C PRO A 37 8.47 6.81 -13.98
N PRO A 38 7.80 6.01 -13.15
CA PRO A 38 6.39 6.24 -12.86
C PRO A 38 6.23 7.68 -12.40
N PRO A 39 5.17 8.38 -12.86
CA PRO A 39 4.96 9.76 -12.46
C PRO A 39 4.98 9.83 -10.93
N ILE A 40 5.85 10.67 -10.38
CA ILE A 40 5.95 10.87 -8.94
C ILE A 40 4.57 11.36 -8.49
N ALA A 41 3.82 10.47 -7.83
CA ALA A 41 2.51 10.78 -7.30
C ALA A 41 2.65 11.98 -6.37
N SER A 42 1.98 13.08 -6.72
CA SER A 42 1.87 14.20 -5.77
C SER A 42 1.18 13.67 -4.51
N PRO A 43 1.68 14.01 -3.31
CA PRO A 43 1.12 13.46 -2.08
C PRO A 43 -0.37 13.80 -1.97
N PRO A 44 -1.22 12.83 -1.63
CA PRO A 44 -2.65 13.08 -1.50
C PRO A 44 -2.91 14.01 -0.31
N THR A 45 -3.97 14.80 -0.43
CA THR A 45 -4.41 15.79 0.55
C THR A 45 -5.71 15.36 1.22
N ALA A 46 -6.10 16.00 2.32
CA ALA A 46 -7.32 15.64 3.04
C ALA A 46 -8.58 15.68 2.16
N ALA A 47 -8.64 16.60 1.19
CA ALA A 47 -9.77 16.75 0.27
C ALA A 47 -9.87 15.62 -0.77
N ASP A 48 -8.81 14.82 -0.95
CA ASP A 48 -8.81 13.66 -1.84
C ASP A 48 -9.52 12.44 -1.20
N PHE A 49 -9.97 12.56 0.06
CA PHE A 49 -10.60 11.49 0.84
C PHE A 49 -11.98 11.88 1.37
N VAL A 50 -12.90 10.93 1.34
CA VAL A 50 -14.21 11.00 2.00
C VAL A 50 -14.30 9.83 2.98
N VAL A 51 -14.71 10.11 4.22
CA VAL A 51 -14.91 9.06 5.23
C VAL A 51 -16.38 9.03 5.61
N GLY A 52 -17.08 8.00 5.15
CA GLY A 52 -18.44 7.71 5.63
C GLY A 52 -18.38 7.12 7.04
N VAL A 53 -19.37 7.43 7.87
CA VAL A 53 -19.60 6.74 9.15
C VAL A 53 -20.87 5.92 9.00
N VAL A 54 -20.78 4.62 9.30
CA VAL A 54 -21.90 3.68 9.21
C VAL A 54 -22.17 3.15 10.60
N VAL A 55 -23.29 3.57 11.19
CA VAL A 55 -23.75 3.06 12.49
C VAL A 55 -24.22 1.61 12.32
N THR A 56 -23.54 0.69 13.00
CA THR A 56 -23.85 -0.75 12.98
C THR A 56 -24.78 -1.16 14.11
N GLN A 57 -24.75 -0.43 15.24
CA GLN A 57 -25.63 -0.67 16.38
C GLN A 57 -25.90 0.63 17.13
N GLN A 58 -27.11 0.78 17.65
CA GLN A 58 -27.50 1.83 18.57
C GLN A 58 -28.24 1.20 19.76
N LYS A 59 -27.85 1.57 20.98
CA LYS A 59 -28.52 1.15 22.22
C LYS A 59 -28.75 2.35 23.13
N CYS A 60 -30.01 2.69 23.38
CA CYS A 60 -30.40 3.83 24.19
C CYS A 60 -30.88 3.42 25.57
N TYR A 61 -30.53 4.22 26.58
CA TYR A 61 -30.79 3.94 27.99
C TYR A 61 -31.65 5.06 28.62
N GLY A 62 -32.71 5.46 27.91
CA GLY A 62 -33.59 6.56 28.32
C GLY A 62 -32.81 7.87 28.46
N SER A 63 -32.95 8.54 29.60
CA SER A 63 -32.29 9.84 29.85
C SER A 63 -30.77 9.79 29.97
N ALA A 64 -30.16 8.59 30.00
CA ALA A 64 -28.70 8.44 30.04
C ALA A 64 -28.04 8.54 28.65
N GLY A 65 -28.81 8.70 27.57
CA GLY A 65 -28.30 8.79 26.20
C GLY A 65 -28.18 7.43 25.50
N CYS A 66 -27.46 7.41 24.39
CA CYS A 66 -27.29 6.25 23.52
C CYS A 66 -25.81 5.88 23.33
N ASN A 67 -25.54 4.59 23.26
CA ASN A 67 -24.27 4.03 22.84
C ASN A 67 -24.38 3.55 21.39
N TYR A 68 -23.52 4.10 20.55
CA TYR A 68 -23.40 3.78 19.14
C TYR A 68 -22.19 2.88 18.91
N ARG A 69 -22.35 1.85 18.09
CA ARG A 69 -21.24 1.19 17.40
C ARG A 69 -21.28 1.60 15.95
N TYR A 70 -20.13 1.92 15.40
CA TYR A 70 -20.01 2.31 14.01
C TYR A 70 -18.74 1.75 13.39
N THR A 71 -18.75 1.70 12.07
CA THR A 71 -17.58 1.46 11.23
C THR A 71 -17.40 2.62 10.27
N ILE A 72 -16.19 2.78 9.74
CA ILE A 72 -15.93 3.79 8.72
C ILE A 72 -16.00 3.18 7.32
N ASN A 73 -16.35 3.99 6.33
CA ASN A 73 -16.30 3.65 4.92
C ASN A 73 -15.41 4.68 4.20
N PRO A 74 -14.07 4.51 4.27
CA PRO A 74 -13.15 5.42 3.61
C PRO A 74 -13.20 5.26 2.09
N GLN A 75 -13.15 6.37 1.37
CA GLN A 75 -13.12 6.43 -0.08
C GLN A 75 -12.05 7.41 -0.53
N TYR A 76 -11.24 7.00 -1.47
CA TYR A 76 -10.33 7.88 -2.19
C TYR A 76 -11.00 8.33 -3.49
N ILE A 77 -11.24 9.63 -3.63
CA ILE A 77 -12.07 10.20 -4.70
C ILE A 77 -11.27 10.95 -5.77
N SER A 78 -9.95 11.00 -5.61
CA SER A 78 -9.06 11.73 -6.52
C SER A 78 -8.60 10.86 -7.67
N ALA A 79 -8.33 11.51 -8.81
CA ALA A 79 -7.72 10.85 -9.97
C ALA A 79 -6.19 10.71 -9.84
N LYS A 80 -5.58 11.31 -8.81
CA LYS A 80 -4.13 11.21 -8.59
C LYS A 80 -3.78 9.78 -8.16
N PRO A 81 -2.67 9.22 -8.63
CA PRO A 81 -2.20 7.93 -8.13
C PRO A 81 -1.95 8.00 -6.62
N LEU A 82 -2.31 6.95 -5.89
CA LEU A 82 -1.97 6.80 -4.48
C LEU A 82 -0.50 6.38 -4.36
N PRO A 83 0.24 6.90 -3.36
CA PRO A 83 1.52 6.32 -2.95
C PRO A 83 1.37 4.87 -2.48
N ASP A 84 2.47 4.12 -2.42
CA ASP A 84 2.53 2.73 -1.97
C ASP A 84 1.73 2.49 -0.68
N LYS A 85 1.86 3.42 0.28
CA LYS A 85 1.13 3.39 1.53
C LYS A 85 0.85 4.81 2.00
N THR A 86 -0.35 5.08 2.48
CA THR A 86 -0.74 6.39 3.03
C THR A 86 -1.59 6.20 4.28
N THR A 87 -1.24 6.90 5.36
CA THR A 87 -2.05 6.91 6.58
C THR A 87 -2.90 8.17 6.62
N VAL A 88 -4.21 8.01 6.78
CA VAL A 88 -5.18 9.09 6.82
C VAL A 88 -5.75 9.18 8.23
N ILE A 89 -5.64 10.36 8.84
CA ILE A 89 -6.18 10.67 10.17
C ILE A 89 -7.49 11.42 9.98
N PHE A 90 -8.52 10.97 10.68
CA PHE A 90 -9.84 11.57 10.64
C PHE A 90 -10.39 11.80 12.05
N LYS A 91 -11.37 12.69 12.14
CA LYS A 91 -12.09 13.02 13.36
C LYS A 91 -13.58 12.75 13.16
N VAL A 92 -14.14 11.93 14.04
CA VAL A 92 -15.58 11.68 14.16
C VAL A 92 -16.18 12.64 15.16
N THR A 93 -17.25 13.32 14.77
CA THR A 93 -18.01 14.28 15.58
C THR A 93 -19.47 13.85 15.66
N GLY A 94 -20.23 14.44 16.59
CA GLY A 94 -21.68 14.23 16.72
C GLY A 94 -22.11 13.36 17.89
N GLY A 95 -21.16 12.65 18.51
CA GLY A 95 -21.34 12.05 19.84
C GLY A 95 -21.08 13.04 20.97
N ASP A 96 -21.06 12.54 22.20
CA ASP A 96 -20.77 13.32 23.41
C ASP A 96 -19.32 13.84 23.42
N GLN A 97 -18.41 13.09 22.81
CA GLN A 97 -17.01 13.47 22.63
C GLN A 97 -16.54 13.12 21.23
N ASP A 98 -15.78 14.04 20.63
CA ASP A 98 -15.16 13.76 19.34
C ASP A 98 -14.09 12.67 19.46
N GLN A 99 -14.02 11.80 18.46
CA GLN A 99 -13.05 10.71 18.42
C GLN A 99 -12.10 10.87 17.24
N VAL A 100 -10.81 10.70 17.47
CA VAL A 100 -9.81 10.69 16.40
C VAL A 100 -9.47 9.25 16.05
N GLY A 101 -9.52 8.93 14.76
CA GLY A 101 -9.17 7.63 14.22
C GLY A 101 -8.19 7.76 13.06
N ASN A 102 -7.72 6.62 12.58
CA ASN A 102 -6.93 6.57 11.36
C ASN A 102 -7.27 5.31 10.56
N PHE A 103 -7.00 5.39 9.26
CA PHE A 103 -6.94 4.23 8.39
C PHE A 103 -5.70 4.33 7.52
N THR A 104 -5.25 3.19 7.01
CA THR A 104 -4.18 3.14 6.02
C THR A 104 -4.74 2.70 4.68
N ILE A 105 -4.29 3.31 3.60
CA ILE A 105 -4.68 2.97 2.23
C ILE A 105 -3.42 2.64 1.42
N ASP A 106 -3.47 1.54 0.68
CA ASP A 106 -2.40 1.08 -0.20
C ASP A 106 -2.57 1.66 -1.62
N ALA A 107 -1.55 1.52 -2.47
CA ALA A 107 -1.56 2.07 -3.84
C ALA A 107 -2.71 1.55 -4.74
N ASP A 108 -3.25 0.37 -4.44
CA ASP A 108 -4.40 -0.23 -5.12
C ASP A 108 -5.75 0.32 -4.63
N GLY A 109 -5.75 1.20 -3.63
CA GLY A 109 -6.94 1.76 -3.01
C GLY A 109 -7.52 0.91 -1.89
N THR A 110 -6.89 -0.21 -1.51
CA THR A 110 -7.34 -1.06 -0.40
C THR A 110 -7.12 -0.33 0.92
N ALA A 111 -8.19 -0.10 1.68
CA ALA A 111 -8.14 0.55 2.98
C ALA A 111 -8.18 -0.46 4.13
N THR A 112 -7.28 -0.30 5.10
CA THR A 112 -7.18 -1.08 6.34
C THR A 112 -7.48 -0.18 7.54
N PHE A 113 -8.41 -0.60 8.39
CA PHE A 113 -8.87 0.15 9.56
C PHE A 113 -9.53 -0.76 10.60
N ASP A 114 -9.74 -0.23 11.80
CA ASP A 114 -10.48 -0.93 12.84
C ASP A 114 -11.95 -1.08 12.48
N ARG A 115 -12.41 -2.34 12.46
CA ARG A 115 -13.71 -2.69 11.89
C ARG A 115 -14.90 -2.10 12.66
N GLU A 116 -14.77 -1.84 13.95
CA GLU A 116 -15.86 -1.28 14.75
C GLU A 116 -15.33 -0.48 15.94
N THR A 117 -15.93 0.69 16.18
CA THR A 117 -15.63 1.59 17.31
C THR A 117 -16.92 1.98 18.02
N GLY A 118 -16.82 2.32 19.32
CA GLY A 118 -17.95 2.75 20.15
C GLY A 118 -17.88 4.22 20.52
N ILE A 119 -19.01 4.94 20.45
CA ILE A 119 -19.15 6.33 20.87
C ILE A 119 -20.50 6.54 21.57
N SER A 120 -20.51 7.28 22.67
CA SER A 120 -21.74 7.70 23.34
C SER A 120 -22.25 9.02 22.75
N GLY A 121 -23.56 9.24 22.76
CA GLY A 121 -24.17 10.45 22.21
C GLY A 121 -25.64 10.60 22.60
N PRO A 122 -26.24 11.76 22.26
CA PRO A 122 -27.68 11.94 22.38
C PRO A 122 -28.43 10.99 21.45
N GLU A 123 -29.72 10.78 21.72
CA GLU A 123 -30.59 10.03 20.80
C GLU A 123 -30.68 10.73 19.44
N GLY A 124 -30.45 9.98 18.38
CA GLY A 124 -30.42 10.51 17.01
C GLY A 124 -29.15 11.28 16.66
N ALA A 125 -28.03 11.04 17.37
CA ALA A 125 -26.73 11.63 17.03
C ALA A 125 -26.35 11.44 15.56
N ASP A 126 -26.04 12.54 14.86
CA ASP A 126 -25.52 12.52 13.49
C ASP A 126 -23.99 12.38 13.52
N LEU A 127 -23.51 11.14 13.48
CA LEU A 127 -22.08 10.85 13.49
C LEU A 127 -21.46 11.16 12.12
N ARG A 128 -20.46 12.04 12.11
CA ARG A 128 -19.78 12.50 10.90
C ARG A 128 -18.28 12.39 11.03
N ALA A 129 -17.61 11.91 9.99
CA ALA A 129 -16.15 11.90 9.93
C ALA A 129 -15.63 12.99 8.98
N SER A 130 -14.54 13.63 9.39
CA SER A 130 -13.80 14.60 8.58
C SER A 130 -12.31 14.26 8.61
N VAL A 131 -11.66 14.28 7.46
CA VAL A 131 -10.21 14.02 7.37
C VAL A 131 -9.46 15.26 7.84
N THR A 132 -8.58 15.06 8.82
CA THR A 132 -7.82 16.16 9.43
C THR A 132 -6.38 16.20 8.95
N GLN A 133 -5.81 15.04 8.60
CA GLN A 133 -4.41 14.96 8.19
C GLN A 133 -4.16 13.73 7.31
N VAL A 134 -3.24 13.88 6.37
CA VAL A 134 -2.76 12.78 5.52
C VAL A 134 -1.25 12.69 5.69
N LEU A 135 -0.77 11.49 5.97
CA LEU A 135 0.63 11.18 6.20
C LEU A 135 1.11 10.18 5.14
N PRO A 136 2.20 10.49 4.42
CA PRO A 136 2.80 9.51 3.53
C PRO A 136 3.33 8.33 4.36
N GLY A 137 3.03 7.11 3.92
CA GLY A 137 3.68 5.91 4.43
C GLY A 137 5.13 5.84 3.97
N ARG A 138 5.96 5.15 4.76
CA ARG A 138 7.34 4.83 4.39
C ARG A 138 7.44 3.43 3.82
#